data_AF-A0A2V5VMM0-F1
#
_entry.id   AF-A0A2V5VMM0-F1
#
_cell.length_a   1.000
_cell.length_b   1.000
_cell.length_c   1.000
_cell.angle_alpha   90.00
_cell.angle_beta   90.00
_cell.angle_gamma   90.00
#
_symmetry.space_group_name_H-M   'P 1'
#
loop_
_entity.id
_entity.type
_entity.pdbx_description
1 polymer ?
#
loop_
_entity_poly.entity_id
_entity_poly.type
_entity_poly.pdbx_seq_one_letter_code
_entity_poly.pdbx_strand_id
1 'polypeptide(L)'
;MKLSRRAFLASATCSAASLSLGAESTTTVRPAARSYARIKLGISTYSYWHFRPPKVSIETVIEKSAAIGVEGVDILHRQMDMEEKAPFDAAGRAYCNKLKRLAFTRGIDLI
;
A
#
# COMPACT_ATOMS: atom_id res chain seq x y z
N MET A 1 -39.82 36.58 16.30
CA MET A 1 -38.85 36.53 15.18
C MET A 1 -38.05 35.24 15.30
N LYS A 2 -38.03 34.37 14.29
CA LYS A 2 -37.28 33.10 14.33
C LYS A 2 -35.84 33.36 13.88
N LEU A 3 -34.89 33.32 14.81
CA LEU A 3 -33.47 33.41 14.49
C LEU A 3 -33.00 32.09 13.87
N SER A 4 -32.48 32.16 12.65
CA SER A 4 -31.90 31.03 11.93
C SER A 4 -30.50 30.73 12.47
N ARG A 5 -30.18 29.44 12.68
CA ARG A 5 -28.83 28.98 13.08
C ARG A 5 -27.74 29.49 12.14
N ARG A 6 -28.08 29.72 10.87
CA ARG A 6 -27.18 30.26 9.85
C ARG A 6 -26.86 31.75 10.08
N ALA A 7 -27.84 32.52 10.57
CA ALA A 7 -27.65 33.93 10.92
C ALA A 7 -26.78 34.08 12.18
N PHE A 8 -26.96 33.19 13.16
CA PHE A 8 -26.14 33.17 14.38
C PHE A 8 -24.66 32.83 14.11
N LEU A 9 -24.40 31.84 13.25
CA LEU A 9 -23.03 31.49 12.84
C LEU A 9 -22.35 32.59 12.02
N ALA A 10 -23.11 33.30 11.17
CA ALA A 10 -22.59 34.43 10.39
C ALA A 10 -22.19 35.63 11.27
N SER A 11 -22.92 35.88 12.38
CA SER A 11 -22.56 36.94 13.33
C SER A 11 -21.34 36.62 14.18
N ALA A 12 -21.02 35.33 14.41
CA ALA A 12 -19.90 34.91 15.25
C ALA A 12 -18.53 35.09 14.57
N THR A 13 -18.46 35.09 13.24
CA THR A 13 -17.19 35.21 12.49
C THR A 13 -16.66 36.63 12.39
N CYS A 14 -17.48 37.67 12.55
CA CYS A 14 -17.04 39.06 12.40
C CYS A 14 -16.35 39.63 13.65
N SER A 15 -16.56 39.05 14.84
CA SER A 15 -15.97 39.55 16.08
C SER A 15 -14.56 39.02 16.39
N ALA A 16 -14.10 38.00 15.66
CA ALA A 16 -12.77 37.41 15.86
C ALA A 16 -11.68 37.99 14.93
N ALA A 17 -12.05 38.81 13.94
CA ALA A 17 -11.12 39.32 12.94
C ALA A 17 -10.36 40.60 13.36
N SER A 18 -10.71 41.23 14.49
CA SER A 18 -10.14 42.51 14.91
C SER A 18 -8.86 42.40 15.75
N LEU A 19 -8.42 41.20 16.12
CA LEU A 19 -7.25 41.01 17.01
C LEU A 19 -5.98 40.46 16.32
N SER A 20 -6.00 40.22 15.00
CA SER A 20 -4.85 39.63 14.30
C SER A 20 -4.07 40.60 13.38
N LEU A 21 -4.34 41.90 13.44
CA LEU A 21 -3.46 42.92 12.82
C LEU A 21 -2.23 43.17 13.71
N GLY A 22 -1.32 42.20 13.79
CA GLY A 22 -0.15 42.36 14.64
C GLY A 22 0.81 41.19 14.53
N ALA A 23 1.56 41.16 13.42
CA ALA A 23 2.91 40.62 13.25
C ALA A 23 3.05 40.03 11.84
N GLU A 24 3.46 40.85 10.87
CA GLU A 24 4.13 40.32 9.68
C GLU A 24 5.51 39.82 10.12
N SER A 25 5.56 38.57 10.55
CA SER A 25 6.82 37.84 10.62
C SER A 25 7.21 37.47 9.20
N THR A 26 8.18 38.17 8.64
CA THR A 26 8.86 37.81 7.38
C THR A 26 9.59 36.49 7.56
N THR A 27 8.83 35.40 7.52
CA THR A 27 9.37 34.05 7.49
C THR A 27 9.93 33.86 6.10
N THR A 28 11.25 33.75 6.00
CA THR A 28 11.91 33.34 4.77
C THR A 28 11.37 31.95 4.40
N VAL A 29 10.51 31.90 3.38
CA VAL A 29 9.97 30.64 2.86
C VAL A 29 11.12 29.89 2.24
N ARG A 30 11.78 29.03 3.03
CA ARG A 30 12.71 28.05 2.48
C ARG A 30 11.90 27.18 1.53
N PRO A 31 12.27 27.06 0.24
CA PRO A 31 11.55 26.21 -0.67
C PRO A 31 11.49 24.82 -0.06
N ALA A 32 10.27 24.28 0.08
CA ALA A 32 10.08 22.94 0.59
C ALA A 32 10.90 22.00 -0.30
N ALA A 33 11.84 21.27 0.30
CA ALA A 33 12.53 20.22 -0.41
C ALA A 33 11.48 19.28 -1.00
N ARG A 34 11.57 18.98 -2.30
CA ARG A 34 10.67 18.00 -2.93
C ARG A 34 10.83 16.69 -2.18
N SER A 35 9.82 16.30 -1.41
CA SER A 35 9.74 14.96 -0.86
C SER A 35 9.45 14.03 -2.04
N TYR A 36 10.45 13.25 -2.46
CA TYR A 36 10.17 12.16 -3.38
C TYR A 36 9.27 11.16 -2.68
N ALA A 37 8.23 10.71 -3.37
CA ALA A 37 7.42 9.61 -2.87
C ALA A 37 8.33 8.41 -2.63
N ARG A 38 8.10 7.70 -1.52
CA ARG A 38 8.83 6.46 -1.21
C ARG A 38 8.66 5.47 -2.35
N ILE A 39 9.78 4.95 -2.85
CA ILE A 39 9.80 3.90 -3.87
C ILE A 39 9.46 2.57 -3.18
N LYS A 40 8.44 1.88 -3.70
CA LYS A 40 8.07 0.53 -3.27
C LYS A 40 8.86 -0.48 -4.10
N LEU A 41 9.53 -1.41 -3.45
CA LEU A 41 10.24 -2.51 -4.11
C LEU A 41 9.45 -3.80 -3.98
N GLY A 42 9.50 -4.62 -5.03
CA GLY A 42 8.95 -5.97 -5.05
C GLY A 42 9.96 -6.98 -5.58
N ILE A 43 9.78 -8.25 -5.22
CA ILE A 43 10.64 -9.36 -5.66
C ILE A 43 9.82 -10.33 -6.52
N SER A 44 10.30 -10.66 -7.72
CA SER A 44 9.68 -11.71 -8.53
C SER A 44 10.07 -13.09 -8.01
N THR A 45 9.12 -14.04 -7.96
CA THR A 45 9.42 -15.42 -7.54
C THR A 45 10.47 -16.09 -8.41
N TYR A 46 10.65 -15.62 -9.65
CA TYR A 46 11.71 -16.06 -10.57
C TYR A 46 13.11 -15.97 -9.94
N SER A 47 13.39 -14.91 -9.16
CA SER A 47 14.69 -14.69 -8.49
C SER A 47 15.09 -15.79 -7.51
N TYR A 48 14.16 -16.67 -7.12
CA TYR A 48 14.43 -17.80 -6.24
C TYR A 48 14.58 -19.14 -6.97
N TRP A 49 13.93 -19.33 -8.11
CA TRP A 49 13.80 -20.67 -8.72
C TRP A 49 14.50 -20.81 -10.08
N HIS A 50 14.54 -19.79 -10.92
CA HIS A 50 15.24 -19.81 -12.23
C HIS A 50 14.96 -21.07 -13.10
N PHE A 51 13.78 -21.70 -12.94
CA PHE A 51 13.40 -22.95 -13.61
C PHE A 51 14.32 -24.17 -13.35
N ARG A 52 15.08 -24.18 -12.25
CA ARG A 52 15.97 -25.31 -11.90
C ARG A 52 15.39 -26.13 -10.75
N PRO A 53 15.39 -27.47 -10.82
CA PRO A 53 15.00 -28.28 -9.67
C PRO A 53 16.04 -28.15 -8.53
N PRO A 54 15.61 -28.21 -7.25
CA PRO A 54 14.22 -28.34 -6.81
C PRO A 54 13.43 -27.03 -6.94
N LYS A 55 12.12 -27.15 -7.18
CA LYS A 55 11.23 -25.98 -7.24
C LYS A 55 11.10 -25.33 -5.87
N VAL A 56 11.34 -24.02 -5.81
CA VAL A 56 11.06 -23.23 -4.60
C VAL A 56 9.57 -22.91 -4.58
N SER A 57 8.87 -23.25 -3.51
CA SER A 57 7.44 -22.94 -3.38
C SER A 57 7.19 -21.44 -3.28
N ILE A 58 6.02 -20.98 -3.74
CA ILE A 58 5.65 -19.56 -3.66
C ILE A 58 5.49 -19.13 -2.20
N GLU A 59 4.99 -20.01 -1.34
CA GLU A 59 4.91 -19.76 0.10
C GLU A 59 6.27 -19.41 0.70
N THR A 60 7.31 -20.17 0.33
CA THR A 60 8.68 -19.90 0.78
C THR A 60 9.16 -18.52 0.32
N VAL A 61 8.85 -18.14 -0.93
CA VAL A 61 9.23 -16.83 -1.45
C VAL A 61 8.51 -15.71 -0.72
N ILE A 62 7.21 -15.85 -0.46
CA ILE A 62 6.43 -14.86 0.30
C ILE A 62 7.04 -14.65 1.68
N GLU A 63 7.36 -15.74 2.40
CA GLU A 63 7.94 -15.65 3.75
C GLU A 63 9.32 -14.98 3.74
N LYS A 64 10.19 -15.34 2.78
CA LYS A 64 11.53 -14.74 2.66
C LYS A 64 11.48 -13.28 2.25
N SER A 65 10.63 -12.92 1.29
CA SER A 65 10.45 -11.53 0.85
C SER A 65 9.90 -10.66 1.97
N ALA A 66 8.91 -11.16 2.73
CA ALA A 66 8.41 -10.46 3.91
C ALA A 66 9.50 -10.27 4.98
N ALA A 67 10.35 -11.27 5.22
CA ALA A 67 11.47 -11.16 6.15
C ALA A 67 12.54 -10.13 5.71
N ILE A 68 12.71 -9.90 4.40
CA ILE A 68 13.58 -8.85 3.85
C ILE A 68 12.95 -7.46 4.04
N GLY A 69 11.63 -7.36 4.15
CA GLY A 69 10.91 -6.09 4.31
C GLY A 69 10.57 -5.39 3.00
N VAL A 70 10.48 -6.14 1.88
CA VAL A 70 9.93 -5.60 0.62
C VAL A 70 8.41 -5.51 0.69
N GLU A 71 7.83 -4.63 -0.13
CA GLU A 71 6.39 -4.35 -0.09
C GLU A 71 5.56 -5.31 -0.95
N GLY A 72 6.18 -6.03 -1.90
CA GLY A 72 5.44 -6.92 -2.78
C GLY A 72 6.22 -8.12 -3.33
N VAL A 73 5.46 -9.11 -3.79
CA VAL A 73 5.98 -10.28 -4.54
C VAL A 73 5.23 -10.41 -5.86
N ASP A 74 5.97 -10.46 -6.96
CA ASP A 74 5.45 -10.78 -8.31
C ASP A 74 5.47 -12.30 -8.52
N ILE A 75 4.32 -12.88 -8.89
CA ILE A 75 4.15 -14.34 -8.96
C ILE A 75 4.34 -14.85 -10.38
N LEU A 76 5.29 -15.78 -10.53
CA LEU A 76 5.43 -16.55 -11.75
C LEU A 76 4.44 -17.73 -11.78
N HIS A 77 3.48 -17.70 -12.72
CA HIS A 77 2.47 -18.75 -12.86
C HIS A 77 3.07 -20.16 -13.00
N ARG A 78 4.13 -20.33 -13.79
CA ARG A 78 4.83 -21.63 -13.94
C ARG A 78 5.39 -22.19 -12.63
N GLN A 79 5.67 -21.33 -11.65
CA GLN A 79 6.17 -21.75 -10.34
C GLN A 79 5.05 -22.23 -9.41
N MET A 80 3.79 -21.93 -9.71
CA MET A 80 2.65 -22.38 -8.92
C MET A 80 2.58 -23.91 -8.86
N ASP A 81 2.07 -24.43 -7.74
CA ASP A 81 1.77 -25.85 -7.59
C ASP A 81 0.38 -26.18 -8.16
N MET A 82 0.19 -25.84 -9.44
CA MET A 82 -0.97 -26.20 -10.25
C MET A 82 -0.56 -26.40 -11.71
N GLU A 83 -1.39 -27.08 -12.49
CA GLU A 83 -1.16 -27.23 -13.93
C GLU A 83 -1.36 -25.89 -14.67
N GLU A 84 -0.33 -25.41 -15.38
CA GLU A 84 -0.28 -24.08 -16.02
C GLU A 84 -1.43 -23.84 -17.03
N LYS A 85 -1.92 -24.89 -17.69
CA LYS A 85 -2.93 -24.80 -18.76
C LYS A 85 -4.24 -25.53 -18.46
N ALA A 86 -4.40 -26.06 -17.24
CA ALA A 86 -5.63 -26.73 -16.86
C ALA A 86 -6.76 -25.72 -16.62
N PRO A 87 -8.03 -26.16 -16.73
CA PRO A 87 -9.16 -25.34 -16.30
C PRO A 87 -9.00 -24.91 -14.84
N PHE A 88 -9.34 -23.65 -14.54
CA PHE A 88 -9.25 -23.11 -13.19
C PHE A 88 -10.37 -23.66 -12.30
N ASP A 89 -10.05 -24.73 -11.56
CA ASP A 89 -10.99 -25.51 -10.78
C ASP A 89 -11.06 -25.04 -9.31
N ALA A 90 -11.75 -25.82 -8.48
CA ALA A 90 -11.88 -25.53 -7.05
C ALA A 90 -10.54 -25.64 -6.30
N ALA A 91 -9.66 -26.55 -6.71
CA ALA A 91 -8.34 -26.74 -6.08
C ALA A 91 -7.42 -25.55 -6.38
N GLY A 92 -7.39 -25.07 -7.63
CA GLY A 92 -6.66 -23.86 -8.01
C GLY A 92 -7.13 -22.61 -7.24
N ARG A 93 -8.45 -22.45 -7.07
CA ARG A 93 -9.01 -21.37 -6.23
C ARG A 93 -8.58 -21.48 -4.77
N ALA A 94 -8.62 -22.69 -4.20
CA ALA A 94 -8.19 -22.93 -2.83
C ALA A 94 -6.70 -22.61 -2.64
N TYR A 95 -5.85 -22.99 -3.60
CA TYR A 95 -4.42 -22.66 -3.59
C TYR A 95 -4.17 -21.15 -3.67
N CYS A 96 -4.81 -20.43 -4.61
CA CYS A 96 -4.69 -18.98 -4.70
C CYS A 96 -5.16 -18.28 -3.40
N ASN A 97 -6.25 -18.76 -2.78
CA ASN A 97 -6.72 -18.22 -1.50
C ASN A 97 -5.75 -18.48 -0.35
N LYS A 98 -5.06 -19.63 -0.36
CA LYS A 98 -3.97 -19.93 0.59
C LYS A 98 -2.84 -18.93 0.44
N LEU A 99 -2.38 -18.67 -0.79
CA LEU A 99 -1.32 -17.69 -1.06
C LEU A 99 -1.72 -16.27 -0.63
N LYS A 100 -2.94 -15.84 -0.98
CA LYS A 100 -3.48 -14.52 -0.56
C LYS A 100 -3.52 -14.38 0.95
N ARG A 101 -4.01 -15.39 1.67
CA ARG A 101 -4.06 -15.38 3.14
C ARG A 101 -2.65 -15.30 3.74
N LEU A 102 -1.70 -16.05 3.19
CA LEU A 102 -0.31 -16.01 3.63
C LEU A 102 0.30 -14.62 3.44
N ALA A 103 0.21 -14.06 2.23
CA ALA A 103 0.73 -12.73 1.92
C ALA A 103 0.13 -11.65 2.84
N PHE A 104 -1.20 -11.68 3.04
CA PHE A 104 -1.90 -10.80 3.98
C PHE A 104 -1.36 -10.93 5.41
N THR A 105 -1.20 -12.16 5.92
CA THR A 105 -0.70 -12.40 7.28
C THR A 105 0.76 -11.96 7.45
N ARG A 106 1.54 -11.96 6.36
CA ARG A 106 2.93 -11.50 6.34
C ARG A 106 3.09 -10.01 6.02
N GLY A 107 1.99 -9.29 5.74
CA GLY A 107 2.02 -7.86 5.45
C GLY A 107 2.69 -7.49 4.13
N ILE A 108 2.62 -8.38 3.12
CA ILE A 108 3.21 -8.17 1.80
C ILE A 108 2.16 -8.27 0.71
N ASP A 109 2.24 -7.40 -0.31
CA ASP A 109 1.32 -7.41 -1.44
C ASP A 109 1.70 -8.51 -2.44
N LEU A 110 0.70 -9.04 -3.15
CA LEU A 110 0.90 -9.83 -4.36
C LEU A 110 0.66 -8.90 -5.55
N ILE A 111 1.69 -8.68 -6.36
CA ILE A 111 1.71 -7.71 -7.46
C ILE A 111 1.76 -8.38 -8.84
#